data_AF-A0AAN0IP95-F1
#
_entry.id   AF-A0AAN0IP95-F1
#
_cell.length_a   1.000
_cell.length_b   1.000
_cell.length_c   1.000
_cell.angle_alpha   90.00
_cell.angle_beta   90.00
_cell.angle_gamma   90.00
#
_symmetry.space_group_name_H-M   'P 1'
#
loop_
_entity.id
_entity.type
_entity.pdbx_description
1 polymer ?
#
loop_
_entity_poly.entity_id
_entity_poly.type
_entity_poly.pdbx_seq_one_letter_code
_entity_poly.pdbx_strand_id
1 'polypeptide(L)'
;MYRYVEFHINSILLDITLPPGPEATPTTILVKVSKRTTLAQLKEELVPLIGVPPTGFRVYRIIGNEEYEMKKLDETFKDGSKLIVRLGRELRRGEKRIKLYLLQVNNTEFCKYMMESIVAEDIPVRELKKQIIEEVKVLGIDFVLELDKMRLREKNGVSPGRVYLDHERIGDDWIFATNKEIHVYVEPLKACTVKPFDPKVKLSELSGVPAEYIYYSQELSFPVDISCLDIENKLRWYSITSDRYLLGLYDGYVLYYKY
;
A
#
# COMPACT_ATOMS: atom_id res chain seq x y z
N MET A 1 -31.44 -10.34 -55.84
CA MET A 1 -30.26 -11.10 -55.38
C MET A 1 -29.69 -10.34 -54.19
N TYR A 2 -29.98 -10.78 -52.96
CA TYR A 2 -29.44 -10.13 -51.76
C TYR A 2 -28.03 -10.65 -51.51
N ARG A 3 -27.04 -9.75 -51.50
CA ARG A 3 -25.67 -10.08 -51.10
C ARG A 3 -25.51 -9.68 -49.64
N TYR A 4 -25.25 -10.68 -48.80
CA TYR A 4 -24.88 -10.47 -47.41
C TYR A 4 -23.47 -9.88 -47.39
N VAL A 5 -23.32 -8.65 -46.90
CA VAL A 5 -22.03 -8.07 -46.59
C VAL A 5 -21.91 -8.11 -45.08
N GLU A 6 -21.03 -8.98 -44.57
CA GLU A 6 -20.71 -9.09 -43.15
C GLU A 6 -19.87 -7.87 -42.73
N PHE A 7 -20.48 -6.68 -42.75
CA PHE A 7 -19.92 -5.56 -42.02
C PHE A 7 -20.03 -5.92 -40.54
N HIS A 8 -18.90 -5.99 -39.85
CA HIS A 8 -18.83 -6.19 -38.40
C HIS A 8 -19.36 -4.96 -37.63
N ILE A 9 -20.60 -4.54 -37.88
CA ILE A 9 -21.33 -3.51 -37.12
C ILE A 9 -21.43 -3.91 -35.65
N ASN A 10 -21.28 -5.22 -35.37
CA ASN A 10 -21.30 -5.80 -34.05
C ASN A 10 -19.92 -6.11 -33.47
N SER A 11 -18.80 -5.64 -34.03
CA SER A 11 -17.50 -5.73 -33.35
C SER A 11 -17.12 -4.42 -32.66
N ILE A 12 -16.36 -4.52 -31.59
CA ILE A 12 -15.71 -3.42 -30.86
C ILE A 12 -14.23 -3.72 -30.69
N LEU A 13 -13.43 -2.67 -30.57
CA LEU A 13 -12.03 -2.73 -30.24
C LEU A 13 -11.85 -2.39 -28.76
N LEU A 14 -11.11 -3.24 -28.06
CA LEU A 14 -10.73 -3.06 -26.67
C LEU A 14 -9.22 -2.86 -26.60
N ASP A 15 -8.80 -1.81 -25.89
CA ASP A 15 -7.40 -1.61 -25.49
C ASP A 15 -7.18 -2.35 -24.18
N ILE A 16 -6.45 -3.46 -24.20
CA ILE A 16 -6.21 -4.29 -23.01
C ILE A 16 -4.74 -4.20 -22.62
N THR A 17 -4.47 -3.63 -21.45
CA THR A 17 -3.13 -3.64 -20.84
C THR A 17 -2.97 -4.92 -20.03
N LEU A 18 -2.07 -5.79 -20.47
CA LEU A 18 -1.71 -7.01 -19.78
C LEU A 18 -0.70 -6.73 -18.65
N PRO A 19 -0.71 -7.54 -17.57
CA PRO A 19 0.23 -7.38 -16.47
C PRO A 19 1.66 -7.61 -16.98
N PRO A 20 2.66 -6.91 -16.41
CA PRO A 20 4.06 -7.13 -16.77
C PRO A 20 4.42 -8.59 -16.49
N GLY A 21 4.98 -9.26 -17.50
CA GLY A 21 5.62 -10.56 -17.31
C GLY A 21 6.88 -10.43 -16.42
N PRO A 22 7.54 -11.54 -16.07
CA PRO A 22 8.67 -11.54 -15.14
C PRO A 22 9.86 -10.64 -15.55
N GLU A 23 9.92 -10.15 -16.80
CA GLU A 23 11.03 -9.31 -17.29
C GLU A 23 10.66 -8.03 -18.08
N ALA A 24 9.40 -7.55 -18.12
CA ALA A 24 9.13 -6.33 -18.94
C ALA A 24 7.90 -5.49 -18.55
N THR A 25 7.92 -4.25 -19.04
CA THR A 25 6.86 -3.22 -18.97
C THR A 25 5.47 -3.74 -19.38
N PRO A 26 4.39 -3.16 -18.83
CA PRO A 26 3.02 -3.54 -19.18
C PRO A 26 2.78 -3.39 -20.70
N THR A 27 2.28 -4.45 -21.33
CA THR A 27 2.04 -4.50 -22.78
C THR A 27 0.57 -4.25 -23.06
N THR A 28 0.26 -3.26 -23.88
CA THR A 28 -1.12 -2.98 -24.33
C THR A 28 -1.36 -3.65 -25.68
N ILE A 29 -2.43 -4.45 -25.76
CA ILE A 29 -2.87 -5.12 -26.99
C ILE A 29 -4.26 -4.64 -27.39
N LEU A 30 -4.52 -4.61 -28.71
CA LEU A 30 -5.83 -4.33 -29.27
C LEU A 30 -6.56 -5.63 -29.55
N VAL A 31 -7.67 -5.89 -28.85
CA VAL A 31 -8.49 -7.09 -29.03
C VAL A 31 -9.82 -6.71 -29.67
N LYS A 32 -10.13 -7.35 -30.81
CA LYS A 32 -11.40 -7.16 -31.51
C LYS A 32 -12.40 -8.20 -31.04
N VAL A 33 -13.44 -7.77 -30.34
CA VAL A 33 -14.49 -8.65 -29.80
C VAL A 33 -15.88 -8.26 -30.30
N SER A 34 -16.89 -9.10 -30.08
CA SER A 34 -18.29 -8.76 -30.37
C SER A 34 -18.84 -7.73 -29.38
N LYS A 35 -19.78 -6.87 -29.78
CA LYS A 35 -20.53 -5.93 -28.92
C LYS A 35 -21.31 -6.63 -27.82
N ARG A 36 -21.67 -7.90 -28.05
CA ARG A 36 -22.37 -8.75 -27.06
C ARG A 36 -21.43 -9.54 -26.17
N THR A 37 -20.11 -9.39 -26.35
CA THR A 37 -19.12 -10.08 -25.53
C THR A 37 -19.27 -9.61 -24.10
N THR A 38 -19.52 -10.58 -23.23
CA THR A 38 -19.60 -10.37 -21.79
C THR A 38 -18.21 -10.46 -21.16
N LEU A 39 -18.07 -9.97 -19.93
CA LEU A 39 -16.82 -10.10 -19.18
C LEU A 39 -16.39 -11.56 -19.01
N ALA A 40 -17.33 -12.49 -18.77
CA ALA A 40 -17.01 -13.92 -18.68
C ALA A 40 -16.36 -14.46 -19.97
N GLN A 41 -16.94 -14.15 -21.12
CA GLN A 41 -16.41 -14.57 -22.42
C GLN A 41 -15.04 -13.93 -22.70
N LEU A 42 -14.88 -12.64 -22.38
CA LEU A 42 -13.58 -11.97 -22.53
C LEU A 42 -12.51 -12.63 -21.65
N LYS A 43 -12.85 -13.01 -20.40
CA LYS A 43 -11.90 -13.72 -19.54
C LYS A 43 -11.46 -15.04 -20.16
N GLU A 44 -12.36 -15.84 -20.73
CA GLU A 44 -11.99 -17.08 -21.43
C GLU A 44 -11.05 -16.83 -22.62
N GLU A 45 -11.29 -15.78 -23.41
CA GLU A 45 -10.42 -15.41 -24.53
C GLU A 45 -9.03 -14.92 -24.09
N LEU A 46 -8.90 -14.40 -22.86
CA LEU A 46 -7.64 -13.94 -22.30
C LEU A 46 -6.81 -15.08 -21.66
N VAL A 47 -7.41 -16.25 -21.38
CA VAL A 47 -6.70 -17.40 -20.77
C VAL A 47 -5.47 -17.82 -21.59
N PRO A 48 -5.54 -17.99 -22.92
CA PRO A 48 -4.38 -18.40 -23.71
C PRO A 48 -3.27 -17.32 -23.76
N LEU A 49 -3.63 -16.06 -23.57
CA LEU A 49 -2.69 -14.93 -23.62
C LEU A 49 -1.96 -14.73 -22.29
N ILE A 50 -2.65 -14.98 -21.17
CA ILE A 50 -2.11 -14.78 -19.82
C ILE A 50 -1.49 -16.06 -19.27
N GLY A 51 -1.99 -17.22 -19.70
CA GLY A 51 -1.55 -18.53 -19.21
C GLY A 51 -2.09 -18.90 -17.83
N VAL A 52 -3.08 -18.17 -17.31
CA VAL A 52 -3.74 -18.48 -16.03
C VAL A 52 -5.27 -18.59 -16.22
N PRO A 53 -5.97 -19.40 -15.41
CA PRO A 53 -7.42 -19.54 -15.51
C PRO A 53 -8.17 -18.21 -15.31
N PRO A 54 -9.43 -18.08 -15.75
CA PRO A 54 -10.27 -16.88 -15.56
C PRO A 54 -10.38 -16.40 -14.10
N THR A 55 -10.22 -17.33 -13.15
CA THR A 55 -10.24 -17.08 -11.71
C THR A 55 -8.90 -16.58 -11.16
N GLY A 56 -7.83 -16.68 -11.95
CA GLY A 56 -6.47 -16.29 -11.58
C GLY A 56 -6.11 -14.85 -11.95
N PHE A 57 -7.01 -14.10 -12.59
CA PHE A 57 -6.81 -12.70 -12.93
C PHE A 57 -8.11 -11.89 -12.86
N ARG A 58 -7.95 -10.57 -12.77
CA ARG A 58 -9.02 -9.57 -12.65
C ARG A 58 -8.93 -8.58 -13.80
N VAL A 59 -10.09 -8.05 -14.19
CA VAL A 59 -10.20 -7.05 -15.26
C VAL A 59 -10.70 -5.74 -14.65
N TYR A 60 -9.95 -4.67 -14.87
CA TYR A 60 -10.28 -3.32 -14.49
C TYR A 60 -10.66 -2.54 -15.73
N ARG A 61 -11.68 -1.69 -15.63
CA ARG A 61 -12.03 -0.72 -16.65
C ARG A 61 -11.51 0.65 -16.24
N ILE A 62 -10.81 1.32 -17.14
CA ILE A 62 -10.37 2.70 -16.93
C ILE A 62 -11.51 3.63 -17.35
N ILE A 63 -11.95 4.50 -16.44
CA ILE A 63 -12.93 5.55 -16.73
C ILE A 63 -12.31 6.87 -16.27
N GLY A 64 -11.95 7.73 -17.24
CA GLY A 64 -11.18 8.94 -16.94
C GLY A 64 -9.79 8.58 -16.40
N ASN A 65 -9.51 8.97 -15.15
CA ASN A 65 -8.26 8.69 -14.44
C ASN A 65 -8.40 7.60 -13.36
N GLU A 66 -9.59 6.98 -13.24
CA GLU A 66 -9.88 5.98 -12.21
C GLU A 66 -9.93 4.56 -12.80
N GLU A 67 -9.54 3.58 -11.99
CA GLU A 67 -9.59 2.16 -12.31
C GLU A 67 -10.73 1.50 -11.54
N TYR A 68 -11.70 0.91 -12.25
CA TYR A 68 -12.84 0.22 -11.65
C TYR A 68 -12.74 -1.29 -11.88
N GLU A 69 -12.69 -2.09 -10.81
CA GLU A 69 -12.71 -3.55 -10.92
C GLU A 69 -14.07 -4.05 -11.39
N MET A 70 -14.09 -4.75 -12.53
CA MET A 70 -15.31 -5.31 -13.06
C MET A 70 -15.65 -6.63 -12.34
N LYS A 71 -16.72 -6.60 -11.53
CA LYS A 71 -17.20 -7.78 -10.76
C LYS A 71 -18.36 -8.51 -11.43
N LYS A 72 -19.13 -7.83 -12.30
CA LYS A 72 -20.31 -8.38 -12.96
C LYS A 72 -19.91 -9.07 -14.26
N LEU A 73 -20.05 -10.40 -14.31
CA LEU A 73 -19.64 -11.21 -15.46
C LEU A 73 -20.50 -10.97 -16.72
N ASP A 74 -21.73 -10.48 -16.55
CA ASP A 74 -22.68 -10.13 -17.61
C ASP A 74 -22.46 -8.72 -18.19
N GLU A 75 -21.50 -7.96 -17.64
CA GLU A 75 -21.23 -6.60 -18.08
C GLU A 75 -20.63 -6.55 -19.49
N THR A 76 -21.15 -5.67 -20.34
CA THR A 76 -20.69 -5.46 -21.72
C THR A 76 -19.74 -4.26 -21.84
N PHE A 77 -19.02 -4.19 -22.95
CA PHE A 77 -18.03 -3.14 -23.20
C PHE A 77 -18.49 -2.13 -24.27
N LYS A 78 -17.92 -0.93 -24.24
CA LYS A 78 -18.08 0.06 -25.30
C LYS A 78 -16.86 0.03 -26.23
N ASP A 79 -17.05 0.47 -27.47
CA ASP A 79 -15.94 0.61 -28.40
C ASP A 79 -14.90 1.60 -27.87
N GLY A 80 -13.62 1.24 -27.94
CA GLY A 80 -12.52 2.02 -27.37
C GLY A 80 -12.43 1.98 -25.84
N SER A 81 -13.08 1.01 -25.18
CA SER A 81 -12.90 0.83 -23.73
C SER A 81 -11.45 0.41 -23.44
N LYS A 82 -10.82 1.08 -22.48
CA LYS A 82 -9.50 0.73 -21.96
C LYS A 82 -9.66 -0.18 -20.74
N LEU A 83 -9.02 -1.34 -20.80
CA LEU A 83 -9.04 -2.36 -19.77
C LEU A 83 -7.63 -2.63 -19.27
N ILE A 84 -7.49 -2.90 -17.98
CA ILE A 84 -6.24 -3.36 -17.38
C ILE A 84 -6.48 -4.73 -16.77
N VAL A 85 -5.62 -5.68 -17.08
CA VAL A 85 -5.64 -7.00 -16.46
C VAL A 85 -4.59 -7.06 -15.37
N ARG A 86 -4.99 -7.52 -14.18
CA ARG A 86 -4.06 -7.78 -13.06
C ARG A 86 -4.17 -9.23 -12.64
N LEU A 87 -3.04 -9.87 -12.41
CA LEU A 87 -2.99 -11.21 -11.84
C LEU A 87 -3.54 -11.20 -10.40
N GLY A 88 -4.16 -12.30 -9.99
CA GLY A 88 -4.70 -12.50 -8.64
C GLY A 88 -6.14 -13.01 -8.63
N ARG A 89 -6.49 -13.73 -7.57
CA ARG A 89 -7.83 -14.34 -7.39
C ARG A 89 -8.91 -13.37 -6.94
N GLU A 90 -10.17 -13.66 -7.24
CA GLU A 90 -11.28 -12.87 -6.70
C GLU A 90 -11.33 -12.93 -5.16
N LEU A 91 -11.77 -11.83 -4.55
CA LEU A 91 -11.93 -11.72 -3.10
C LEU A 91 -13.13 -12.54 -2.63
N ARG A 92 -12.92 -13.37 -1.61
CA ARG A 92 -14.01 -14.06 -0.91
C ARG A 92 -14.73 -13.09 0.03
N ARG A 93 -15.91 -13.48 0.50
CA ARG A 93 -16.66 -12.70 1.50
C ARG A 93 -15.81 -12.50 2.75
N GLY A 94 -15.61 -11.26 3.16
CA GLY A 94 -14.75 -10.89 4.28
C GLY A 94 -13.26 -10.83 3.93
N GLU A 95 -12.84 -10.94 2.66
CA GLU A 95 -11.46 -10.65 2.24
C GLU A 95 -11.35 -9.24 1.65
N LYS A 96 -10.25 -8.56 1.94
CA LYS A 96 -9.89 -7.24 1.40
C LYS A 96 -8.48 -7.27 0.82
N ARG A 97 -8.23 -6.38 -0.14
CA ARG A 97 -6.92 -6.21 -0.77
C ARG A 97 -6.19 -5.05 -0.14
N ILE A 98 -4.97 -5.30 0.28
CA ILE A 98 -4.07 -4.29 0.82
C ILE A 98 -2.89 -4.11 -0.14
N LYS A 99 -2.52 -2.86 -0.40
CA LYS A 99 -1.29 -2.48 -1.10
C LYS A 99 -0.26 -2.10 -0.05
N LEU A 100 0.86 -2.82 -0.06
CA LEU A 100 1.97 -2.63 0.86
C LEU A 100 3.05 -1.78 0.20
N TYR A 101 3.49 -0.75 0.92
CA TYR A 101 4.56 0.15 0.50
C TYR A 101 5.69 0.09 1.51
N LEU A 102 6.92 -0.07 1.06
CA LEU A 102 8.08 0.04 1.91
C LEU A 102 8.34 1.51 2.25
N LEU A 103 8.39 1.83 3.54
CA LEU A 103 8.71 3.17 4.04
C LEU A 103 10.19 3.21 4.46
N GLN A 104 10.98 4.06 3.81
CA GLN A 104 12.40 4.27 4.10
C GLN A 104 12.64 5.73 4.52
N VAL A 105 12.63 5.99 5.83
CA VAL A 105 12.68 7.34 6.42
C VAL A 105 13.92 8.16 6.02
N ASN A 106 15.02 7.50 5.64
CA ASN A 106 16.31 8.16 5.33
C ASN A 106 16.75 8.02 3.85
N ASN A 107 15.85 7.66 2.94
CA ASN A 107 16.19 7.49 1.52
C ASN A 107 15.50 8.56 0.65
N THR A 108 16.10 8.88 -0.51
CA THR A 108 15.51 9.80 -1.50
C THR A 108 14.18 9.28 -2.04
N GLU A 109 14.05 7.96 -2.21
CA GLU A 109 12.77 7.28 -2.41
C GLU A 109 12.24 6.75 -1.07
N PHE A 110 11.57 7.63 -0.32
CA PHE A 110 11.05 7.28 1.01
C PHE A 110 9.86 6.29 0.97
N CYS A 111 9.20 6.12 -0.17
CA CYS A 111 8.02 5.29 -0.36
C CYS A 111 8.13 4.49 -1.66
N LYS A 112 8.23 3.16 -1.56
CA LYS A 112 8.28 2.27 -2.71
C LYS A 112 7.18 1.23 -2.64
N TYR A 113 6.44 1.03 -3.73
CA TYR A 113 5.47 -0.08 -3.81
C TYR A 113 6.20 -1.42 -3.63
N MET A 114 5.69 -2.24 -2.73
CA MET A 114 6.29 -3.52 -2.39
C MET A 114 5.49 -4.68 -2.98
N MET A 115 4.22 -4.81 -2.60
CA MET A 115 3.35 -5.89 -3.06
C MET A 115 1.87 -5.59 -2.80
N GLU A 116 0.99 -6.42 -3.38
CA GLU A 116 -0.43 -6.49 -3.06
C GLU A 116 -0.68 -7.81 -2.32
N SER A 117 -1.41 -7.75 -1.20
CA SER A 117 -1.75 -8.91 -0.38
C SER A 117 -3.26 -8.97 -0.14
N ILE A 118 -3.80 -10.18 0.09
CA ILE A 118 -5.21 -10.40 0.41
C ILE A 118 -5.31 -10.76 1.89
N VAL A 119 -6.08 -9.98 2.63
CA VAL A 119 -6.25 -10.15 4.08
C VAL A 119 -7.71 -10.44 4.41
N ALA A 120 -7.91 -11.30 5.40
CA ALA A 120 -9.23 -11.46 6.01
C ALA A 120 -9.55 -10.24 6.87
N GLU A 121 -10.82 -9.83 6.86
CA GLU A 121 -11.38 -8.87 7.80
C GLU A 121 -11.21 -9.38 9.23
N ASP A 122 -10.93 -8.46 10.14
CA ASP A 122 -10.64 -8.71 11.55
C ASP A 122 -9.39 -9.55 11.81
N ILE A 123 -8.43 -9.66 10.89
CA ILE A 123 -7.17 -10.34 11.19
C ILE A 123 -6.33 -9.50 12.20
N PRO A 124 -5.69 -10.11 13.22
CA PRO A 124 -4.75 -9.39 14.08
C PRO A 124 -3.55 -8.88 13.26
N VAL A 125 -3.08 -7.68 13.56
CA VAL A 125 -1.90 -7.09 12.90
C VAL A 125 -0.70 -8.03 12.96
N ARG A 126 -0.48 -8.71 14.09
CA ARG A 126 0.60 -9.69 14.23
C ARG A 126 0.52 -10.86 13.25
N GLU A 127 -0.68 -11.35 12.96
CA GLU A 127 -0.87 -12.42 11.98
C GLU A 127 -0.70 -11.90 10.56
N LEU A 128 -1.18 -10.68 10.26
CA LEU A 128 -0.87 -10.03 8.98
C LEU A 128 0.65 -9.88 8.79
N LYS A 129 1.37 -9.45 9.82
CA LYS A 129 2.82 -9.33 9.79
C LYS A 129 3.49 -10.66 9.40
N LYS A 130 3.05 -11.79 9.97
CA LYS A 130 3.56 -13.12 9.57
C LYS A 130 3.26 -13.44 8.11
N GLN A 131 2.02 -13.20 7.67
CA GLN A 131 1.60 -13.43 6.29
C GLN A 131 2.46 -12.63 5.31
N ILE A 132 2.72 -11.35 5.60
CA ILE A 132 3.60 -10.51 4.78
C ILE A 132 4.99 -11.13 4.70
N ILE A 133 5.60 -11.52 5.83
CA ILE A 133 6.94 -12.13 5.83
C ILE A 133 6.99 -13.39 4.94
N GLU A 134 5.95 -14.23 4.97
CA GLU A 134 5.86 -15.42 4.14
C GLU A 134 5.69 -15.06 2.65
N GLU A 135 4.79 -14.13 2.32
CA GLU A 135 4.56 -13.67 0.94
C GLU A 135 5.81 -13.03 0.33
N VAL A 136 6.56 -12.25 1.11
CA VAL A 136 7.84 -11.64 0.70
C VAL A 136 8.85 -12.71 0.30
N LYS A 137 8.94 -13.78 1.10
CA LYS A 137 9.83 -14.93 0.83
C LYS A 137 9.40 -15.68 -0.43
N VAL A 138 8.10 -15.93 -0.59
CA VAL A 138 7.55 -16.63 -1.76
C VAL A 138 7.79 -15.83 -3.04
N LEU A 139 7.65 -14.51 -2.98
CA LEU A 139 7.89 -13.61 -4.12
C LEU A 139 9.39 -13.41 -4.42
N GLY A 140 10.30 -13.94 -3.59
CA GLY A 140 11.74 -13.81 -3.79
C GLY A 140 12.22 -12.36 -3.68
N ILE A 141 11.51 -11.50 -2.95
CA ILE A 141 11.93 -10.12 -2.72
C ILE A 141 13.13 -10.18 -1.77
N ASP A 142 14.26 -9.61 -2.18
CA ASP A 142 15.48 -9.51 -1.37
C ASP A 142 15.32 -8.49 -0.23
N PHE A 143 14.46 -8.85 0.74
CA PHE A 143 14.15 -8.00 1.87
C PHE A 143 13.97 -8.84 3.14
N VAL A 144 14.87 -8.64 4.11
CA VAL A 144 14.86 -9.37 5.38
C VAL A 144 13.88 -8.69 6.35
N LEU A 145 12.65 -9.21 6.40
CA LEU A 145 11.65 -8.82 7.39
C LEU A 145 11.65 -9.78 8.57
N GLU A 146 11.75 -9.22 9.77
CA GLU A 146 11.53 -9.93 11.03
C GLU A 146 10.31 -9.35 11.73
N LEU A 147 9.52 -10.21 12.39
CA LEU A 147 8.24 -9.84 12.99
C LEU A 147 8.35 -8.65 13.95
N ASP A 148 9.39 -8.66 14.80
CA ASP A 148 9.64 -7.64 15.82
C ASP A 148 10.43 -6.44 15.29
N LYS A 149 10.97 -6.53 14.06
CA LYS A 149 11.70 -5.46 13.39
C LYS A 149 10.89 -4.81 12.28
N MET A 150 9.57 -4.87 12.35
CA MET A 150 8.73 -4.16 11.40
C MET A 150 7.46 -3.59 12.02
N ARG A 151 7.02 -2.46 11.48
CA ARG A 151 5.78 -1.78 11.85
C ARG A 151 4.91 -1.57 10.63
N LEU A 152 3.61 -1.70 10.84
CA LEU A 152 2.62 -1.37 9.83
C LEU A 152 2.05 0.02 10.15
N ARG A 153 1.97 0.89 9.16
CA ARG A 153 1.35 2.22 9.30
C ARG A 153 0.27 2.45 8.27
N GLU A 154 -0.71 3.24 8.64
CA GLU A 154 -1.67 3.79 7.69
C GLU A 154 -0.97 4.66 6.63
N LYS A 155 -1.35 4.54 5.36
CA LYS A 155 -0.87 5.42 4.29
C LYS A 155 -1.95 6.43 3.91
N ASN A 156 -1.78 7.69 4.37
CA ASN A 156 -2.64 8.81 4.02
C ASN A 156 -1.96 9.70 2.97
N GLY A 157 -2.13 9.33 1.70
CA GLY A 157 -1.45 10.01 0.59
C GLY A 157 0.06 9.83 0.68
N VAL A 158 0.82 10.93 0.83
CA VAL A 158 2.28 10.90 1.00
C VAL A 158 2.69 10.76 2.47
N SER A 159 1.79 11.01 3.41
CA SER A 159 2.09 11.06 4.84
C SER A 159 1.84 9.71 5.50
N PRO A 160 2.85 9.10 6.17
CA PRO A 160 2.60 7.92 6.98
C PRO A 160 1.84 8.35 8.25
N GLY A 161 0.71 7.68 8.47
CA GLY A 161 -0.20 7.95 9.57
C GLY A 161 0.07 7.08 10.79
N ARG A 162 -1.03 6.67 11.44
CA ARG A 162 -1.02 5.88 12.67
C ARG A 162 -0.25 4.56 12.51
N VAL A 163 0.47 4.17 13.56
CA VAL A 163 1.08 2.83 13.69
C VAL A 163 0.02 1.85 14.18
N TYR A 164 -0.09 0.70 13.51
CA TYR A 164 -0.92 -0.40 13.95
C TYR A 164 -0.16 -1.28 14.95
N LEU A 165 -0.75 -1.52 16.13
CA LEU A 165 -0.19 -2.35 17.18
C LEU A 165 -0.54 -3.83 16.95
N ASP A 166 0.32 -4.74 17.40
CA ASP A 166 0.19 -6.19 17.14
C ASP A 166 -1.14 -6.82 17.61
N HIS A 167 -1.74 -6.25 18.65
CA HIS A 167 -3.01 -6.71 19.22
C HIS A 167 -4.24 -6.08 18.56
N GLU A 168 -4.05 -5.02 17.76
CA GLU A 168 -5.13 -4.39 17.02
C GLU A 168 -5.59 -5.31 15.89
N ARG A 169 -6.87 -5.18 15.55
CA ARG A 169 -7.51 -5.95 14.48
C ARG A 169 -7.70 -5.04 13.27
N ILE A 170 -7.42 -5.62 12.12
CA ILE A 170 -7.50 -5.00 10.82
C ILE A 170 -8.96 -5.10 10.36
N GLY A 171 -9.77 -4.10 10.66
CA GLY A 171 -11.22 -4.13 10.42
C GLY A 171 -12.02 -3.07 11.18
N ASP A 172 -11.58 -2.71 12.39
CA ASP A 172 -12.29 -1.78 13.27
C ASP A 172 -12.19 -0.30 12.82
N ASP A 173 -11.22 0.04 11.96
CA ASP A 173 -11.01 1.40 11.47
C ASP A 173 -11.92 1.78 10.29
N TRP A 174 -12.35 3.05 10.22
CA TRP A 174 -13.17 3.60 9.12
C TRP A 174 -12.59 3.31 7.72
N ILE A 175 -11.27 3.12 7.62
CA ILE A 175 -10.53 2.74 6.41
C ILE A 175 -11.08 1.43 5.84
N PHE A 176 -11.45 0.46 6.68
CA PHE A 176 -12.03 -0.81 6.29
C PHE A 176 -13.50 -0.69 5.86
N ALA A 177 -14.23 0.31 6.34
CA ALA A 177 -15.64 0.50 6.01
C ALA A 177 -15.87 1.01 4.58
N THR A 178 -14.89 1.73 4.02
CA THR A 178 -14.95 2.17 2.62
C THR A 178 -14.31 1.11 1.74
N ASN A 179 -15.00 0.66 0.67
CA ASN A 179 -14.50 -0.31 -0.31
C ASN A 179 -13.26 0.17 -1.13
N LYS A 180 -12.47 1.11 -0.60
CA LYS A 180 -11.24 1.61 -1.20
C LYS A 180 -10.12 0.60 -0.97
N GLU A 181 -9.17 0.55 -1.92
CA GLU A 181 -7.91 -0.18 -1.71
C GLU A 181 -7.24 0.34 -0.44
N ILE A 182 -6.87 -0.57 0.46
CA ILE A 182 -6.23 -0.21 1.71
C ILE A 182 -4.74 -0.07 1.42
N HIS A 183 -4.16 1.06 1.76
CA HIS A 183 -2.74 1.28 1.59
C HIS A 183 -2.04 1.27 2.97
N VAL A 184 -1.01 0.45 3.10
CA VAL A 184 -0.26 0.29 4.36
C VAL A 184 1.23 0.44 4.07
N TYR A 185 1.91 1.19 4.93
CA TYR A 185 3.36 1.27 4.95
C TYR A 185 3.94 0.16 5.82
N VAL A 186 4.97 -0.52 5.31
CA VAL A 186 5.85 -1.42 6.06
C VAL A 186 7.10 -0.63 6.38
N GLU A 187 7.29 -0.30 7.65
CA GLU A 187 8.49 0.38 8.15
C GLU A 187 9.42 -0.67 8.80
N PRO A 188 10.56 -0.99 8.18
CA PRO A 188 11.57 -1.83 8.79
C PRO A 188 12.30 -1.06 9.91
N LEU A 189 12.40 -1.66 11.08
CA LEU A 189 13.15 -1.11 12.19
C LEU A 189 14.61 -1.56 12.08
N LYS A 190 15.53 -0.61 12.07
CA LYS A 190 16.94 -0.93 12.32
C LYS A 190 17.06 -1.45 13.75
N ALA A 191 17.72 -2.59 13.93
CA ALA A 191 17.97 -3.16 15.24
C ALA A 191 18.68 -2.13 16.13
N CYS A 192 17.92 -1.49 17.03
CA CYS A 192 18.51 -0.72 18.12
C CYS A 192 18.81 -1.71 19.24
N THR A 193 20.05 -2.22 19.25
CA THR A 193 20.61 -2.88 20.43
C THR A 193 20.89 -1.83 21.49
N VAL A 194 19.89 -1.39 22.25
CA VAL A 194 20.15 -0.55 23.41
C VAL A 194 19.26 -0.95 24.58
N LYS A 195 19.95 -1.21 25.70
CA LYS A 195 19.49 -1.25 27.10
C LYS A 195 18.50 -0.10 27.42
N PRO A 196 17.77 -0.14 28.56
CA PRO A 196 16.69 0.80 28.91
C PRO A 196 16.83 2.18 28.27
N PHE A 197 15.85 2.47 27.42
CA PHE A 197 15.77 3.63 26.54
C PHE A 197 15.80 4.91 27.38
N ASP A 198 16.99 5.52 27.54
CA ASP A 198 17.10 6.88 28.04
C ASP A 198 17.24 7.84 26.85
N PRO A 199 16.16 8.54 26.46
CA PRO A 199 16.20 9.50 25.35
C PRO A 199 17.21 10.62 25.60
N LYS A 200 17.56 10.93 26.87
CA LYS A 200 18.58 11.93 27.22
C LYS A 200 19.93 11.54 26.66
N VAL A 201 20.32 10.29 26.90
CA VAL A 201 21.62 9.75 26.47
C VAL A 201 21.70 9.69 24.95
N LYS A 202 20.65 9.18 24.29
CA LYS A 202 20.66 9.03 22.82
C LYS A 202 20.65 10.36 22.07
N LEU A 203 19.86 11.33 22.51
CA LEU A 203 19.84 12.65 21.88
C LEU A 203 21.15 13.40 22.11
N SER A 204 21.78 13.23 23.27
CA SER A 204 23.10 13.79 23.54
C SER A 204 24.18 13.13 22.67
N GLU A 205 24.16 11.80 22.54
CA GLU A 205 25.05 11.07 21.61
C GLU A 205 24.86 11.51 20.14
N LEU A 206 23.61 11.69 19.69
CA LEU A 206 23.30 12.07 18.31
C LEU A 206 23.65 13.51 17.98
N SER A 207 23.45 14.44 18.92
CA SER A 207 23.70 15.87 18.73
C SER A 207 25.14 16.28 19.05
N GLY A 208 25.86 15.51 19.88
CA GLY A 208 27.15 15.91 20.44
C GLY A 208 27.06 17.02 21.50
N VAL A 209 25.84 17.37 21.94
CA VAL A 209 25.58 18.44 22.91
C VAL A 209 25.21 17.82 24.26
N PRO A 210 25.66 18.39 25.40
CA PRO A 210 25.21 17.95 26.72
C PRO A 210 23.69 18.00 26.84
N ALA A 211 23.09 16.96 27.43
CA ALA A 211 21.64 16.82 27.53
C ALA A 211 20.96 18.06 28.14
N GLU A 212 21.61 18.78 29.06
CA GLU A 212 21.09 20.00 29.68
C GLU A 212 20.72 21.13 28.70
N TYR A 213 21.31 21.15 27.51
CA TYR A 213 21.02 22.14 26.47
C TYR A 213 20.04 21.62 25.41
N ILE A 214 19.57 20.38 25.52
CA ILE A 214 18.69 19.79 24.53
C ILE A 214 17.23 20.07 24.89
N TYR A 215 16.52 20.65 23.93
CA TYR A 215 15.07 20.80 23.96
C TYR A 215 14.45 19.84 22.96
N TYR A 216 13.32 19.22 23.33
CA TYR A 216 12.61 18.29 22.46
C TYR A 216 11.12 18.63 22.35
N SER A 217 10.52 18.21 21.24
CA SER A 217 9.07 18.20 21.04
C SER A 217 8.65 16.83 20.53
N GLN A 218 7.46 16.39 20.94
CA GLN A 218 6.90 15.09 20.59
C GLN A 218 5.58 15.29 19.84
N GLU A 219 5.46 14.71 18.66
CA GLU A 219 4.29 14.82 17.77
C GLU A 219 3.74 13.43 17.44
N LEU A 220 2.41 13.32 17.39
CA LEU A 220 1.69 12.09 17.02
C LEU A 220 1.88 11.71 15.55
N SER A 221 2.10 12.71 14.69
CA SER A 221 2.10 12.61 13.24
C SER A 221 3.50 12.71 12.64
N PHE A 222 3.73 11.97 11.54
CA PHE A 222 4.97 12.06 10.75
C PHE A 222 5.18 13.48 10.18
N PRO A 223 6.41 14.01 10.10
CA PRO A 223 6.73 15.40 9.74
C PRO A 223 6.46 15.68 8.25
N VAL A 224 5.20 15.74 7.82
CA VAL A 224 4.88 16.02 6.41
C VAL A 224 4.16 17.35 6.22
N ASP A 225 3.44 17.82 7.24
CA ASP A 225 2.61 19.04 7.13
C ASP A 225 3.12 20.23 7.95
N ILE A 226 4.28 20.13 8.61
CA ILE A 226 4.86 21.24 9.38
C ILE A 226 6.04 21.88 8.65
N SER A 227 5.89 23.17 8.32
CA SER A 227 7.00 23.97 7.78
C SER A 227 8.11 24.08 8.82
N CYS A 228 9.39 24.07 8.41
CA CYS A 228 10.52 24.27 9.34
C CYS A 228 10.40 25.55 10.18
N LEU A 229 9.77 26.60 9.64
CA LEU A 229 9.50 27.86 10.35
C LEU A 229 8.37 27.75 11.39
N ASP A 230 7.47 26.80 11.17
CA ASP A 230 6.33 26.51 12.04
C ASP A 230 6.71 25.56 13.18
N ILE A 231 7.74 24.71 13.02
CA ILE A 231 8.21 23.77 14.04
C ILE A 231 8.54 24.53 15.34
N GLU A 232 9.24 25.66 15.24
CA GLU A 232 9.63 26.44 16.42
C GLU A 232 8.44 27.05 17.14
N ASN A 233 7.44 27.52 16.39
CA ASN A 233 6.36 28.36 16.89
C ASN A 233 5.06 27.59 17.21
N LYS A 234 4.82 26.45 16.54
CA LYS A 234 3.59 25.65 16.70
C LYS A 234 3.78 24.46 17.64
N LEU A 235 5.01 23.99 17.83
CA LEU A 235 5.28 22.87 18.73
C LEU A 235 5.55 23.32 20.15
N ARG A 236 5.15 22.48 21.11
CA ARG A 236 5.52 22.67 22.52
C ARG A 236 6.87 22.06 22.77
N TRP A 237 7.84 22.90 23.13
CA TRP A 237 9.19 22.49 23.47
C TRP A 237 9.31 22.22 24.96
N TYR A 238 9.98 21.12 25.28
CA TYR A 238 10.27 20.69 26.65
C TYR A 238 11.78 20.55 26.80
N SER A 239 12.30 21.03 27.94
CA SER A 239 13.68 20.71 28.31
C SER A 239 13.77 19.22 28.63
N ILE A 240 14.80 18.55 28.11
CA ILE A 240 15.01 17.13 28.35
C ILE A 240 15.29 16.82 29.83
N THR A 241 15.67 17.82 30.64
CA THR A 241 15.89 17.69 32.08
C THR A 241 14.59 17.77 32.90
N SER A 242 13.46 18.10 32.27
CA SER A 242 12.15 18.12 32.94
C SER A 242 11.66 16.69 33.17
N ASP A 243 11.87 16.17 34.38
CA ASP A 243 11.56 14.79 34.80
C ASP A 243 10.07 14.40 34.68
N ARG A 244 9.17 15.33 34.34
CA ARG A 244 7.72 15.12 34.34
C ARG A 244 7.14 14.47 33.08
N TYR A 245 7.87 14.46 31.94
CA TYR A 245 7.24 14.14 30.63
C TYR A 245 7.96 13.09 29.77
N LEU A 246 9.01 12.44 30.26
CA LEU A 246 9.63 11.30 29.57
C LEU A 246 8.81 10.00 29.68
N LEU A 247 7.73 10.01 30.47
CA LEU A 247 6.91 8.85 30.83
C LEU A 247 6.00 8.31 29.71
N GLY A 248 6.05 8.86 28.50
CA GLY A 248 5.09 8.51 27.44
C GLY A 248 5.64 8.64 26.04
N LEU A 249 6.86 8.17 25.77
CA LEU A 249 7.28 7.91 24.40
C LEU A 249 6.50 6.69 23.88
N TYR A 250 5.24 6.95 23.54
CA TYR A 250 4.37 6.00 22.89
C TYR A 250 4.95 5.69 21.51
N ASP A 251 4.84 4.43 21.11
CA ASP A 251 5.36 3.98 19.84
C ASP A 251 4.69 4.73 18.67
N GLY A 252 5.47 5.15 17.68
CA GLY A 252 5.00 5.84 16.47
C GLY A 252 5.10 7.37 16.46
N TYR A 253 5.42 8.00 17.59
CA TYR A 253 5.59 9.46 17.68
C TYR A 253 6.91 9.93 17.07
N VAL A 254 6.89 11.12 16.48
CA VAL A 254 8.07 11.81 15.96
C VAL A 254 8.65 12.68 17.05
N LEU A 255 9.98 12.62 17.18
CA LEU A 255 10.73 13.45 18.10
C LEU A 255 11.51 14.51 17.32
N TYR A 256 11.18 15.78 17.53
CA TYR A 256 12.01 16.90 17.10
C TYR A 256 12.92 17.30 18.26
N TYR A 257 14.19 17.62 17.97
CA TYR A 257 15.11 18.14 18.97
C TYR A 257 15.86 19.36 18.43
N LYS A 258 16.23 20.26 19.33
CA LYS A 258 17.09 21.42 19.07
C LYS A 258 18.04 21.63 20.24
N TYR A 259 19.10 22.37 19.98
CA TYR A 259 20.13 22.79 20.93
C TYR A 259 20.52 24.24 20.65
#